data_AF-A0A1Q3BSV3-F1
#
_entry.id   AF-A0A1Q3BSV3-F1
#
_cell.length_a   1.000
_cell.length_b   1.000
_cell.length_c   1.000
_cell.angle_alpha   90.00
_cell.angle_beta   90.00
_cell.angle_gamma   90.00
#
_symmetry.space_group_name_H-M   'P 1'
#
loop_
_entity.id
_entity.type
_entity.pdbx_description
1 polymer ?
#
loop_
_entity_poly.entity_id
_entity_poly.type
_entity_poly.pdbx_seq_one_letter_code
_entity_poly.pdbx_strand_id
1 'polypeptide(L)' 'TARAIALECRILKSGEEAAQPNIIGAVFCALPDTEKEEIAEKISVMRSSPNDKLLLVQALKRRRHVVGATGDGTNDAP' A
#
# COMPACT_ATOMS: atom_id res chain seq x y z
N THR A 1 4.74 -1.44 -14.75
CA THR A 1 3.65 -0.44 -14.86
C THR A 1 3.45 0.36 -13.59
N ALA A 2 3.02 -0.22 -12.45
CA ALA A 2 2.73 0.55 -11.21
C ALA A 2 3.88 1.47 -10.75
N ARG A 3 5.13 0.98 -10.74
CA ARG A 3 6.33 1.77 -10.44
C ARG A 3 6.50 2.99 -11.37
N ALA A 4 6.30 2.81 -12.67
CA ALA A 4 6.51 3.88 -13.65
C ALA A 4 5.48 5.00 -13.47
N ILE A 5 4.20 4.63 -13.29
CA ILE A 5 3.12 5.60 -13.02
C ILE A 5 3.38 6.34 -11.71
N ALA A 6 3.82 5.65 -10.66
CA ALA A 6 4.11 6.29 -9.38
C ALA A 6 5.26 7.32 -9.44
N LEU A 7 6.26 7.09 -10.29
CA LEU A 7 7.32 8.06 -10.58
C LEU A 7 6.78 9.25 -11.38
N GLU A 8 5.96 8.99 -12.40
CA GLU A 8 5.35 10.03 -13.24
C GLU A 8 4.41 10.95 -12.44
N CYS A 9 3.59 10.39 -11.55
CA CYS A 9 2.71 11.13 -10.65
C CYS A 9 3.43 11.73 -9.44
N ARG A 10 4.76 11.55 -9.31
CA ARG A 10 5.58 12.01 -8.18
C ARG A 10 5.16 11.48 -6.81
N ILE A 11 4.51 10.32 -6.77
CA ILE A 11 4.28 9.55 -5.54
C ILE A 11 5.62 9.00 -5.04
N LEU A 12 6.49 8.57 -5.96
CA LEU A 12 7.89 8.22 -5.71
C LEU A 12 8.79 9.29 -6.31
N LYS A 13 9.82 9.72 -5.58
CA LYS A 13 10.72 10.82 -6.00
C LYS A 13 11.88 10.35 -6.86
N SER A 14 12.31 9.10 -6.70
CA SER A 14 13.44 8.53 -7.45
C SER A 14 13.28 7.04 -7.71
N GLY A 15 14.07 6.52 -8.63
CA GLY A 15 14.12 5.07 -8.89
C GLY A 15 14.57 4.24 -7.68
N GLU A 16 15.28 4.84 -6.72
CA GLU A 16 15.72 4.21 -5.47
C GLU A 16 14.57 4.10 -4.47
N GLU A 17 13.69 5.11 -4.40
CA GLU A 17 12.43 5.04 -3.66
C GLU A 17 11.46 4.01 -4.25
N ALA A 18 11.76 3.44 -5.41
CA ALA A 18 10.95 2.40 -6.02
C ALA A 18 11.49 0.97 -5.74
N ALA A 19 12.34 0.82 -4.72
CA ALA A 19 12.73 -0.45 -4.14
C ALA A 19 11.91 -0.77 -2.89
N GLN A 20 12.08 -1.98 -2.31
CA GLN A 20 11.51 -2.27 -1.00
C GLN A 20 12.06 -1.28 0.04
N PRO A 21 11.24 -0.81 1.00
CA PRO A 21 9.88 -1.24 1.32
C PRO A 21 8.75 -0.50 0.59
N ASN A 22 9.07 0.49 -0.23
CA ASN A 22 8.09 1.37 -0.88
C ASN A 22 7.25 0.66 -1.97
N ILE A 23 7.69 -0.53 -2.41
CA ILE A 23 6.93 -1.46 -3.26
C ILE A 23 6.80 -2.81 -2.57
N ILE A 24 5.77 -2.98 -1.75
CA ILE A 24 5.44 -4.28 -1.14
C ILE A 24 3.95 -4.56 -1.37
N GLY A 25 3.65 -5.38 -2.39
CA GLY A 25 2.31 -5.90 -2.64
C GLY A 25 2.15 -7.35 -2.18
N ALA A 26 2.94 -8.26 -2.75
CA ALA A 26 2.78 -9.70 -2.51
C ALA A 26 3.23 -10.16 -1.12
N VAL A 27 4.26 -9.54 -0.55
CA VAL A 27 4.81 -9.97 0.75
C VAL A 27 4.01 -9.42 1.93
N PHE A 28 3.37 -8.25 1.77
CA PHE A 28 2.62 -7.58 2.84
C PHE A 28 1.57 -8.49 3.47
N CYS A 29 0.80 -9.21 2.63
CA CYS A 29 -0.27 -10.07 3.12
C CYS A 29 0.23 -11.29 3.90
N ALA A 30 1.46 -11.75 3.62
CA ALA A 30 2.10 -12.87 4.29
C ALA A 30 2.76 -12.50 5.62
N LEU A 31 2.91 -11.20 5.92
CA LEU A 31 3.49 -10.75 7.18
C LEU A 31 2.53 -10.98 8.37
N PRO A 32 3.07 -11.19 9.58
CA PRO A 32 2.25 -11.15 10.80
C PRO A 32 1.69 -9.75 11.04
N ASP A 33 0.58 -9.66 11.78
CA ASP A 33 -0.16 -8.39 11.95
C ASP A 33 0.69 -7.26 12.55
N THR A 34 1.61 -7.58 13.46
CA THR A 34 2.55 -6.63 14.06
C THR A 34 3.50 -6.02 13.01
N GLU A 35 4.01 -6.84 12.09
CA GLU A 35 4.89 -6.38 11.02
C GLU A 35 4.10 -5.63 9.94
N LYS A 36 2.85 -6.05 9.66
CA LYS A 36 1.94 -5.31 8.78
C LYS A 36 1.72 -3.89 9.27
N GLU A 37 1.49 -3.70 10.57
CA GLU A 37 1.30 -2.38 11.17
C GLU A 37 2.54 -1.50 11.03
N GLU A 38 3.73 -2.05 11.23
CA GLU A 38 4.97 -1.28 11.09
C GLU A 38 5.24 -0.89 9.63
N ILE A 39 5.04 -1.83 8.70
CA ILE A 39 5.39 -1.62 7.30
C ILE A 39 4.32 -0.83 6.53
N ALA A 40 3.07 -0.84 6.98
CA ALA A 40 1.96 -0.15 6.34
C ALA A 40 2.24 1.35 6.13
N GLU A 41 2.93 2.00 7.07
CA GLU A 41 3.31 3.42 6.98
C GLU A 41 4.42 3.68 5.94
N LYS A 42 5.16 2.63 5.54
CA LYS A 42 6.27 2.69 4.59
C LYS A 42 5.83 2.33 3.17
N ILE A 43 4.61 1.82 2.97
CA ILE A 43 4.10 1.44 1.65
C ILE A 43 3.55 2.67 0.94
N SER A 44 4.24 3.10 -0.12
CA SER A 44 3.76 4.16 -1.01
C SER A 44 3.02 3.62 -2.23
N VAL A 45 3.43 2.44 -2.73
CA VAL A 45 2.85 1.82 -3.92
C VAL A 45 2.74 0.32 -3.71
N MET A 46 1.54 -0.23 -3.93
CA MET A 46 1.36 -1.68 -3.91
C MET A 46 0.60 -2.15 -5.15
N ARG A 47 0.95 -3.33 -5.64
CA ARG A 47 0.04 -4.12 -6.49
C ARG A 47 -0.78 -4.99 -5.54
N SER A 48 -2.09 -4.77 -5.50
CA SER A 48 -2.98 -5.36 -4.52
C SER A 48 -4.19 -6.03 -5.14
N SER A 49 -4.64 -7.10 -4.48
CA SER A 49 -6.01 -7.60 -4.54
C SER A 49 -6.95 -6.73 -3.69
N PRO A 50 -8.29 -6.85 -3.83
CA PRO A 50 -9.24 -6.18 -2.94
C PRO A 50 -8.98 -6.47 -1.45
N ASN A 51 -8.63 -7.70 -1.12
CA ASN A 51 -8.31 -8.10 0.26
C ASN A 51 -7.03 -7.41 0.77
N ASP A 52 -6.00 -7.26 -0.07
CA ASP A 52 -4.75 -6.61 0.34
C ASP A 52 -4.99 -5.14 0.68
N LYS A 53 -5.87 -4.45 -0.06
CA LYS A 53 -6.29 -3.08 0.24
C LYS A 53 -6.98 -3.00 1.61
N LEU A 54 -7.90 -3.93 1.88
CA LEU A 54 -8.59 -3.99 3.17
C LEU A 54 -7.59 -4.19 4.33
N LEU A 55 -6.65 -5.13 4.18
CA LEU A 55 -5.61 -5.37 5.19
C LEU A 55 -4.73 -4.14 5.43
N LEU A 56 -4.36 -3.40 4.37
CA LEU A 56 -3.58 -2.18 4.50
C LEU A 56 -4.36 -1.10 5.26
N VAL A 57 -5.63 -0.87 4.90
CA VAL A 57 -6.50 0.10 5.59
C VAL A 57 -6.66 -0.27 7.06
N GLN A 58 -6.86 -1.55 7.38
CA GLN A 58 -6.96 -2.02 8.76
C GLN A 58 -5.66 -1.81 9.55
N ALA A 59 -4.50 -2.14 8.97
CA ALA A 59 -3.20 -1.93 9.60
C ALA A 59 -2.96 -0.45 9.92
N LEU A 60 -3.24 0.46 8.98
CA LEU A 60 -3.14 1.91 9.19
C LEU A 60 -4.10 2.40 10.29
N LYS A 61 -5.35 1.91 10.30
CA LYS A 61 -6.33 2.26 11.34
C LYS A 61 -5.94 1.77 12.73
N ARG A 62 -5.33 0.58 12.86
CA ARG A 62 -4.82 0.08 14.15
C ARG A 62 -3.72 0.97 14.73
N ARG A 63 -2.94 1.61 13.86
CA ARG A 63 -1.96 2.66 14.23
C ARG A 63 -2.57 4.05 14.45
N ARG A 64 -3.90 4.15 14.51
CA ARG A 64 -4.69 5.37 14.72
C ARG A 64 -4.57 6.42 13.61
N HIS A 65 -4.19 6.01 12.39
CA HIS A 65 -4.32 6.89 11.23
C HIS A 65 -5.79 7.05 10.83
N VAL A 66 -6.15 8.25 10.41
CA VAL A 66 -7.40 8.51 9.69
C VAL A 66 -7.15 8.22 8.21
N VAL A 67 -7.89 7.28 7.64
CA VAL A 67 -7.66 6.77 6.27
C VAL A 67 -8.82 7.14 5.36
N GLY A 68 -8.50 7.85 4.26
CA GLY A 68 -9.40 8.03 3.13
C GLY A 68 -9.08 7.01 2.03
N ALA A 69 -10.10 6.39 1.46
CA ALA A 69 -9.97 5.48 0.32
C ALA A 69 -10.79 6.01 -0.86
N THR A 70 -10.20 5.94 -2.06
CA THR A 70 -10.84 6.35 -3.32
C THR A 70 -10.56 5.29 -4.36
N GLY A 71 -11.53 4.98 -5.21
CA GLY A 71 -11.42 3.99 -6.27
C GLY A 71 -12.55 4.16 -7.29
N ASP A 72 -12.32 3.70 -8.51
CA ASP A 72 -13.19 3.90 -9.67
C ASP A 72 -13.88 2.60 -10.14
N GLY A 73 -13.65 1.47 -9.44
CA GLY A 73 -14.16 0.15 -9.83
C GLY A 73 -14.81 -0.65 -8.70
N THR A 74 -15.41 -1.79 -9.07
CA THR A 74 -16.04 -2.76 -8.14
C THR A 74 -15.05 -3.38 -7.14
N ASN A 75 -13.75 -3.38 -7.45
CA ASN A 75 -12.68 -3.83 -6.54
C ASN A 75 -12.40 -2.87 -5.37
N ASP A 76 -13.08 -1.73 -5.32
CA ASP A 76 -13.02 -0.74 -4.25
C ASP A 76 -14.34 -0.67 -3.44
N ALA A 77 -15.31 -1.53 -3.80
CA ALA A 77 -16.51 -1.73 -2.99
C ALA A 77 -16.17 -2.53 -1.71
N PRO A 78 -16.87 -2.29 -0.59
CA PRO A 78 -16.56 -2.90 0.71
C PRO A 78 -16.61 -4.43 0.73
#